data_AF-A0A382S2Q6-F1
#
_entry.id   AF-A0A382S2Q6-F1
#
_cell.length_a   1.000
_cell.length_b   1.000
_cell.length_c   1.000
_cell.angle_alpha   90.00
_cell.angle_beta   90.00
_cell.angle_gamma   90.00
#
_symmetry.space_group_name_H-M   'P 1'
#
loop_
_entity.id
_entity.type
_entity.pdbx_description
1 polymer ?
#
loop_
_entity_poly.entity_id
_entity_poly.type
_entity_poly.pdbx_seq_one_letter_code
_entity_poly.pdbx_strand_id
1 'polypeptide(L)' 'MRSVFNAPQPDFSIKEAADMAHSHYRFSCTAEDLYSERDQNFHIMSENGGEYILKISNPAEDQSALR' A
#
# COMPACT_ATOMS: atom_id res chain seq x y z
N MET A 1 -9.29 -22.33 8.47
CA MET A 1 -9.23 -21.29 7.43
C MET A 1 -8.78 -20.01 8.13
N ARG A 2 -7.59 -19.48 7.83
CA ARG A 2 -7.17 -18.17 8.38
C ARG A 2 -7.89 -17.11 7.55
N SER A 3 -8.76 -16.34 8.19
CA SER A 3 -9.41 -15.19 7.57
C SER A 3 -8.44 -14.02 7.61
N VAL A 4 -8.33 -13.26 6.50
CA VAL A 4 -7.53 -12.03 6.46
C VAL A 4 -8.00 -11.01 7.50
N PHE A 5 -9.29 -11.02 7.86
CA PHE A 5 -9.86 -10.18 8.90
C PHE A 5 -9.39 -10.51 10.32
N ASN A 6 -8.72 -11.66 10.52
CA ASN A 6 -8.17 -12.06 11.81
C ASN A 6 -6.65 -11.87 11.87
N ALA A 7 -6.04 -11.29 10.84
CA ALA A 7 -4.63 -10.91 10.80
C ALA A 7 -4.51 -9.38 10.91
N PRO A 8 -3.45 -8.85 11.55
CA PRO A 8 -3.20 -7.41 11.50
C PRO A 8 -2.98 -6.96 10.06
N GLN A 9 -3.38 -5.73 9.75
CA GLN A 9 -3.00 -5.06 8.52
C GLN A 9 -1.47 -4.88 8.45
N PRO A 10 -0.89 -4.72 7.24
CA PRO A 10 0.46 -4.21 7.12
C PRO A 10 0.61 -2.88 7.89
N ASP A 11 1.79 -2.64 8.45
CA ASP A 11 2.08 -1.50 9.33
C ASP A 11 3.31 -0.75 8.82
N PHE A 12 3.23 -0.26 7.58
CA PHE A 12 4.23 0.60 7.00
C PHE A 12 3.92 2.07 7.29
N SER A 13 4.96 2.85 7.51
CA SER A 13 4.85 4.30 7.63
C SER A 13 4.65 4.97 6.27
N ILE A 14 4.12 6.19 6.30
CA ILE A 14 4.03 7.07 5.11
C ILE A 14 5.39 7.23 4.42
N LYS A 15 6.47 7.31 5.21
CA LYS A 15 7.83 7.41 4.65
C LYS A 15 8.23 6.14 3.91
N GLU A 16 7.97 4.97 4.48
CA GLU A 16 8.25 3.70 3.82
C GLU A 16 7.43 3.53 2.54
N ALA A 17 6.17 3.99 2.53
CA ALA A 17 5.33 3.98 1.32
C ALA A 17 5.93 4.83 0.19
N ALA A 18 6.41 6.04 0.49
CA ALA A 18 7.11 6.88 -0.48
C ALA A 18 8.45 6.26 -0.94
N ASP A 19 9.21 5.67 -0.01
CA ASP A 19 10.46 4.98 -0.32
C ASP A 19 10.23 3.74 -1.22
N MET A 20 9.12 3.02 -1.03
CA MET A 20 8.69 1.93 -1.92
C MET A 20 8.35 2.43 -3.32
N ALA A 21 7.61 3.53 -3.42
CA ALA A 21 7.28 4.13 -4.72
C ALA A 21 8.55 4.45 -5.51
N HIS A 22 9.54 5.05 -4.84
CA HIS A 22 10.84 5.34 -5.44
C HIS A 22 11.62 4.07 -5.82
N SER A 23 11.68 3.09 -4.91
CA SER A 23 12.50 1.89 -5.09
C SER A 23 11.96 0.96 -6.18
N HIS A 24 10.64 0.81 -6.28
CA HIS A 24 10.00 -0.12 -7.21
C HIS A 24 9.56 0.53 -8.52
N TYR A 25 9.13 1.79 -8.49
CA TYR A 25 8.53 2.48 -9.64
C TYR A 25 9.33 3.69 -10.14
N ARG A 26 10.45 4.02 -9.48
CA ARG A 26 11.44 5.03 -9.92
C ARG A 26 10.90 6.46 -10.01
N PHE A 27 9.96 6.83 -9.14
CA PHE A 27 9.52 8.23 -9.00
C PHE A 27 9.45 8.67 -7.53
N SER A 28 9.59 9.98 -7.32
CA SER A 28 9.41 10.61 -6.01
C SER A 28 7.97 11.10 -5.83
N CYS A 29 7.47 11.05 -4.60
CA CYS A 29 6.08 11.37 -4.28
C CYS A 29 5.88 11.68 -2.79
N THR A 30 4.73 12.28 -2.48
CA THR A 30 4.17 12.27 -1.12
C THR A 30 3.19 11.09 -0.99
N ALA A 31 3.04 10.59 0.23
CA ALA A 31 2.06 9.56 0.56
C ALA A 31 1.17 10.04 1.71
N GLU A 32 -0.09 9.64 1.68
CA GLU A 32 -1.06 9.86 2.75
C GLU A 32 -1.79 8.54 3.03
N ASP A 33 -2.08 8.28 4.31
CA ASP A 33 -2.79 7.06 4.70
C ASP A 33 -4.21 7.07 4.12
N LEU A 34 -4.56 5.97 3.46
CA LEU A 34 -5.91 5.73 2.95
C LEU A 34 -6.46 4.49 3.64
N TYR A 35 -7.23 4.74 4.71
CA TYR A 35 -7.71 3.68 5.60
C TYR A 35 -8.35 2.51 4.85
N SER A 36 -7.99 1.30 5.27
CA SER A 36 -8.47 0.04 4.74
C SER A 36 -8.49 -1.00 5.87
N GLU A 37 -9.46 -1.93 5.83
CA GLU A 37 -9.64 -2.91 6.91
C GLU A 37 -8.73 -4.14 6.81
N ARG A 38 -8.10 -4.37 5.64
CA ARG A 38 -7.37 -5.61 5.31
C ARG A 38 -5.96 -5.33 4.85
N ASP A 39 -5.89 -4.61 3.74
CA ASP A 39 -4.68 -4.12 3.11
C ASP A 39 -4.29 -2.77 3.72
N GLN A 40 -3.07 -2.32 3.49
CA GLN A 40 -2.69 -0.94 3.77
C GLN A 40 -2.61 -0.18 2.45
N ASN A 41 -3.39 0.89 2.31
CA ASN A 41 -3.41 1.70 1.10
C ASN A 41 -2.84 3.08 1.39
N PHE A 42 -2.15 3.64 0.42
CA PHE A 42 -1.68 5.02 0.45
C PHE A 42 -2.17 5.74 -0.79
N HIS A 43 -2.70 6.93 -0.60
CA HIS A 43 -2.83 7.90 -1.67
C HIS A 43 -1.46 8.49 -1.96
N ILE A 44 -1.04 8.45 -3.23
CA ILE A 44 0.29 8.90 -3.64
C ILE A 44 0.17 10.01 -4.69
N MET A 45 0.85 11.12 -4.44
CA MET A 45 0.97 12.24 -5.37
C MET A 45 2.41 12.36 -5.83
N SER A 46 2.66 12.13 -7.12
CA SER A 46 3.98 12.30 -7.72
C SER A 46 4.30 13.77 -7.95
N GLU A 47 5.59 14.13 -7.91
CA GLU A 47 6.07 15.48 -8.20
C GLU A 47 5.69 16.00 -9.60
N ASN A 48 5.40 15.09 -10.55
CA ASN A 48 4.95 15.44 -11.89
C ASN A 48 3.43 15.60 -12.03
N GLY A 49 2.69 15.56 -10.91
CA GLY A 49 1.23 15.71 -10.86
C GLY A 49 0.45 14.42 -11.11
N GLY A 50 1.11 13.26 -11.20
CA GLY A 50 0.45 11.97 -11.27
C GLY A 50 -0.12 11.54 -9.91
N GLU A 51 -1.34 11.01 -9.92
CA GLU A 51 -2.08 10.56 -8.73
C GLU A 51 -2.30 9.05 -8.79
N TYR A 52 -1.97 8.34 -7.71
CA TYR A 52 -1.98 6.88 -7.66
C TYR A 52 -2.45 6.36 -6.30
N ILE A 53 -2.79 5.07 -6.26
CA ILE A 53 -2.97 4.32 -5.02
C ILE A 53 -1.85 3.28 -4.95
N LEU A 54 -1.04 3.32 -3.88
CA LEU A 54 -0.15 2.22 -3.53
C LEU A 54 -0.90 1.31 -2.55
N LYS A 55 -1.15 0.08 -2.97
CA LYS A 55 -1.76 -0.94 -2.13
C LYS A 55 -0.72 -1.96 -1.71
N ILE A 56 -0.62 -2.19 -0.41
CA ILE A 56 0.18 -3.24 0.20
C ILE A 56 -0.78 -4.31 0.72
N SER A 57 -0.81 -5.45 0.04
CA SER A 57 -1.73 -6.52 0.40
C SER A 57 -1.34 -7.21 1.70
N ASN A 58 -2.36 -7.59 2.48
CA ASN A 58 -2.13 -8.39 3.68
C ASN A 58 -1.47 -9.73 3.31
N PRO A 59 -0.38 -10.16 3.99
CA PRO A 59 0.23 -11.47 3.72
C PRO A 59 -0.70 -12.66 3.99
N ALA A 60 -1.77 -12.47 4.76
CA ALA A 60 -2.80 -13.49 4.99
C ALA A 60 -3.86 -13.53 3.88
N GLU A 61 -3.80 -12.61 2.91
CA GLU A 61 -4.69 -12.59 1.75
C GLU A 61 -4.46 -13.81 0.85
N ASP A 62 -5.54 -14.33 0.27
CA ASP A 62 -5.42 -15.39 -0.73
C ASP A 62 -4.87 -14.81 -2.04
N GLN A 63 -3.82 -15.42 -2.59
CA GLN A 63 -3.20 -14.98 -3.84
C GLN A 63 -4.18 -14.91 -5.01
N SER A 64 -5.25 -15.73 -5.00
CA SER A 64 -6.31 -15.67 -6.01
C SER A 64 -7.13 -14.38 -5.97
N ALA A 65 -7.17 -13.68 -4.84
CA ALA A 65 -7.80 -12.37 -4.69
C ALA A 65 -6.95 -11.21 -5.23
N LEU A 66 -5.69 -11.48 -5.62
CA LEU A 66 -4.73 -10.49 -6.12
C LEU A 66 -4.59 -10.51 -7.66
N ARG A 67 -5.39 -11.32 -8.36
CA ARG A 67 -5.32 -11.51 -9.81
C ARG A 67 -6.29 -10.63 -10.58
#